data_AF-A0A1I6ENU1-F1
#
_entry.id   AF-A0A1I6ENU1-F1
#
_cell.length_a   1.000
_cell.length_b   1.000
_cell.length_c   1.000
_cell.angle_alpha   90.00
_cell.angle_beta   90.00
_cell.angle_gamma   90.00
#
_symmetry.space_group_name_H-M   'P 1'
#
loop_
_entity.id
_entity.type
_entity.pdbx_description
1 polymer ?
#
loop_
_entity_poly.entity_id
_entity_poly.type
_entity_poly.pdbx_seq_one_letter_code
_entity_poly.pdbx_strand_id
1 'polypeptide(L)'
;MATDMPISDGPAPASALVLAGALLVAELALIAMVYKHGIDFTCHLNWPGVACRAANASMLSLYGLAAVLCFFALLTPAPIRALLAEAGQAGRWPLGLSLVGLAICMIPVAFLREGDGTSTLRLTFGFWVPGFALLLGGMLRYVAPPRRWRALWAGHGWTLLAIGLAGVAAPQLAIAVRPLWNLESISGLTFAAVSALVQSLGYEVGADPATRVIGAEGFFINVAPVCSGIEGLALVTLFSTIFFVLFRAELRFPHALLIYPVGLAVSMVLNVVRISALLILGIEGFPELAVGGFHSHAGWLMFTLVAIGIVITARSVPALQKFPATRSATGPTTGPTAAPALAPPPLLRDPQAARILPFAIFMLSALLAQAFSTAPGVVYPLRALAMAAALFAFRHVLPPRPATLPLPALAVGAAIGIGWVALPYPVDDPTPSYAGLTGLWLMGWMVLRAAGTILLVPVIEELFFRDYLDGKLRPRVGPVLAALVTAGLFAALHDRWIEAFAAGLALSWVMRRRGEVWDAIAAHALANAIVFAAALATGRMHII
;
A
#
# COMPACT_ATOMS: atom_id res chain seq x y z
N MET A 1 -21.94 -36.00 30.78
CA MET A 1 -22.99 -35.50 29.87
C MET A 1 -22.80 -34.00 29.77
N ALA A 2 -21.88 -33.56 28.91
CA ALA A 2 -21.58 -32.16 28.68
C ALA A 2 -22.60 -31.64 27.66
N THR A 3 -23.36 -30.63 28.03
CA THR A 3 -24.35 -29.98 27.17
C THR A 3 -23.63 -29.13 26.14
N ASP A 4 -23.55 -29.64 24.91
CA ASP A 4 -23.26 -28.86 23.71
C ASP A 4 -24.36 -27.80 23.55
N MET A 5 -24.10 -26.59 24.04
CA MET A 5 -24.88 -25.42 23.62
C MET A 5 -24.50 -25.07 22.18
N PRO A 6 -25.47 -24.86 21.28
CA PRO A 6 -25.20 -24.45 19.92
C PRO A 6 -24.45 -23.11 19.94
N ILE A 7 -23.30 -23.07 19.25
CA ILE A 7 -22.58 -21.83 18.95
C ILE A 7 -23.55 -21.00 18.11
N SER A 8 -24.05 -19.89 18.66
CA SER A 8 -24.84 -18.95 17.86
C SER A 8 -23.92 -18.33 16.81
N ASP A 9 -24.14 -18.68 15.55
CA ASP A 9 -23.50 -18.07 14.38
C ASP A 9 -24.07 -16.67 14.09
N GLY A 10 -24.26 -15.87 15.15
CA GLY A 10 -24.64 -14.47 15.02
C GLY A 10 -23.43 -13.62 14.61
N PRO A 11 -23.60 -12.60 13.75
CA PRO A 11 -22.54 -11.64 13.48
C PRO A 11 -22.10 -11.00 14.80
N ALA A 12 -20.78 -10.90 15.03
CA ALA A 12 -20.25 -10.20 16.19
C ALA A 12 -20.88 -8.80 16.29
N PRO A 13 -21.20 -8.30 17.50
CA PRO A 13 -21.87 -7.02 17.67
C PRO A 13 -20.95 -5.89 17.19
N ALA A 14 -21.11 -5.52 15.91
CA ALA A 14 -20.22 -4.60 15.21
C ALA A 14 -20.09 -3.25 15.93
N SER A 15 -21.17 -2.79 16.58
CA SER A 15 -21.17 -1.57 17.39
C SER A 15 -20.24 -1.63 18.59
N ALA A 16 -20.16 -2.76 19.28
CA ALA A 16 -19.26 -2.93 20.42
C ALA A 16 -17.79 -2.95 19.97
N LEU A 17 -17.49 -3.64 18.86
CA LEU A 17 -16.13 -3.67 18.31
C LEU A 17 -15.69 -2.30 17.78
N VAL A 18 -16.59 -1.57 17.11
CA VAL A 18 -16.32 -0.20 16.64
C VAL A 18 -16.08 0.73 17.84
N LEU A 19 -16.89 0.65 18.89
CA LEU A 19 -16.69 1.44 20.11
C LEU A 19 -15.33 1.13 20.77
N ALA A 20 -15.00 -0.16 20.92
CA ALA A 20 -13.73 -0.60 21.50
C ALA A 20 -12.53 -0.08 20.68
N GLY A 21 -12.60 -0.26 19.36
CA GLY A 21 -11.55 0.20 18.45
C GLY A 21 -11.40 1.72 18.46
N ALA A 22 -12.51 2.46 18.36
CA ALA A 22 -12.51 3.92 18.40
C ALA A 22 -11.96 4.47 19.71
N LEU A 23 -12.36 3.88 20.85
CA LEU A 23 -11.87 4.28 22.16
C LEU A 23 -10.37 3.99 22.30
N LEU A 24 -9.91 2.78 21.96
CA LEU A 24 -8.49 2.44 22.02
C LEU A 24 -7.63 3.38 21.15
N VAL A 25 -8.08 3.68 19.93
CA VAL A 25 -7.40 4.64 19.05
C VAL A 25 -7.37 6.03 19.68
N ALA A 26 -8.48 6.51 20.24
CA ALA A 26 -8.54 7.81 20.90
C ALA A 26 -7.62 7.88 22.14
N GLU A 27 -7.62 6.85 22.99
CA GLU A 27 -6.77 6.76 24.18
C GLU A 27 -5.28 6.77 23.80
N LEU A 28 -4.86 5.95 22.83
CA LEU A 28 -3.47 5.90 22.36
C LEU A 28 -3.05 7.18 21.65
N ALA A 29 -3.93 7.78 20.83
CA ALA A 29 -3.67 9.06 20.17
C ALA A 29 -3.50 10.19 21.19
N LEU A 30 -4.32 10.20 22.25
CA LEU A 30 -4.19 11.19 23.33
C LEU A 30 -2.85 11.02 24.06
N ILE A 31 -2.48 9.79 24.46
CA ILE A 31 -1.17 9.50 25.06
C ILE A 31 -0.04 9.99 24.14
N ALA A 32 -0.07 9.59 22.86
CA ALA A 32 0.96 9.96 21.91
C ALA A 32 1.07 11.49 21.72
N MET A 33 -0.06 12.19 21.59
CA MET A 33 -0.07 13.64 21.38
C MET A 33 0.45 14.40 22.60
N VAL A 34 0.01 14.02 23.81
CA VAL A 34 0.44 14.66 25.05
C VAL A 34 1.92 14.41 25.33
N TYR A 35 2.40 13.17 25.18
CA TYR A 35 3.82 12.87 25.43
C TYR A 35 4.77 13.37 24.35
N LYS A 36 4.29 13.55 23.12
CA LYS A 36 5.12 14.05 22.01
C LYS A 36 5.15 15.57 21.93
N HIS A 37 4.04 16.25 22.23
CA HIS A 37 3.91 17.70 22.02
C HIS A 37 3.50 18.48 23.27
N GLY A 38 3.06 17.79 24.33
CA GLY A 38 2.56 18.42 25.56
C GLY A 38 3.56 18.46 26.72
N ILE A 39 4.75 17.86 26.56
CA ILE A 39 5.83 17.90 27.55
C ILE A 39 7.15 18.29 26.89
N ASP A 40 7.92 19.14 27.56
CA ASP A 40 9.31 19.42 27.21
C ASP A 40 10.18 18.33 27.85
N PHE A 41 10.31 17.19 27.14
CA PHE A 41 11.10 16.05 27.60
C PHE A 41 11.78 15.34 26.44
N THR A 42 13.10 15.53 26.32
CA THR A 42 13.93 14.76 25.39
C THR A 42 14.59 13.60 26.12
N CYS A 43 14.25 12.35 25.75
CA CYS A 43 14.73 11.16 26.46
C CYS A 43 16.26 11.11 26.60
N HIS A 44 17.00 11.35 25.51
CA HIS A 44 18.46 11.26 25.50
C HIS A 44 19.17 12.30 26.38
N LEU A 45 18.48 13.39 26.74
CA LEU A 45 19.03 14.43 27.62
C LEU A 45 18.78 14.11 29.11
N ASN A 46 17.86 13.20 29.42
CA ASN A 46 17.42 12.93 30.80
C ASN A 46 17.74 11.51 31.26
N TRP A 47 17.62 10.52 30.39
CA TRP A 47 17.73 9.11 30.73
C TRP A 47 18.94 8.43 30.06
N PRO A 48 19.46 7.34 30.64
CA PRO A 48 20.58 6.62 30.04
C PRO A 48 20.21 6.13 28.64
N GLY A 49 21.16 6.16 27.70
CA GLY A 49 20.90 5.75 26.32
C GLY A 49 20.35 4.33 26.19
N VAL A 50 20.65 3.43 27.14
CA VAL A 50 20.05 2.08 27.22
C VAL A 50 18.54 2.14 27.46
N ALA A 51 18.09 3.01 28.38
CA ALA A 51 16.66 3.15 28.70
C ALA A 51 15.89 3.75 27.52
N CYS A 52 16.44 4.77 26.85
CA CYS A 52 15.83 5.35 25.65
C CYS A 52 15.78 4.36 24.49
N ARG A 53 16.85 3.59 24.26
CA ARG A 53 16.86 2.52 23.25
C ARG A 53 15.85 1.42 23.58
N ALA A 54 15.75 1.02 24.86
CA ALA A 54 14.78 0.02 25.29
C ALA A 54 13.33 0.49 25.10
N ALA A 55 13.03 1.75 25.41
CA ALA A 55 11.71 2.34 25.19
C ALA A 55 11.35 2.44 23.70
N ASN A 56 12.29 2.84 22.85
CA ASN A 56 12.07 2.85 21.40
C ASN A 56 11.92 1.41 20.83
N ALA A 57 12.74 0.48 21.32
CA ALA A 57 12.71 -0.93 20.95
C ALA A 57 11.37 -1.59 21.32
N SER A 58 10.84 -1.32 22.51
CA SER A 58 9.56 -1.88 22.96
C SER A 58 8.39 -1.38 22.11
N MET A 59 8.41 -0.11 21.70
CA MET A 59 7.41 0.45 20.79
C MET A 59 7.42 -0.25 19.42
N LEU A 60 8.61 -0.41 18.82
CA LEU A 60 8.76 -1.12 17.54
C LEU A 60 8.31 -2.59 17.65
N SER A 61 8.68 -3.27 18.74
CA SER A 61 8.26 -4.66 19.00
C SER A 61 6.76 -4.78 19.22
N LEU A 62 6.10 -3.76 19.81
CA LEU A 62 4.64 -3.72 19.93
C LEU A 62 3.96 -3.62 18.56
N TYR A 63 4.50 -2.80 17.64
CA TYR A 63 4.00 -2.74 16.26
C TYR A 63 4.20 -4.06 15.52
N GLY A 64 5.36 -4.69 15.69
CA GLY A 64 5.63 -6.02 15.13
C GLY A 64 4.63 -7.07 15.65
N LEU A 65 4.37 -7.09 16.96
CA LEU A 65 3.37 -7.95 17.59
C LEU A 65 1.95 -7.68 17.07
N ALA A 66 1.55 -6.40 16.99
CA ALA A 66 0.24 -6.03 16.47
C ALA A 66 0.05 -6.49 15.01
N ALA A 67 1.08 -6.33 14.17
CA ALA A 67 1.06 -6.75 12.77
C ALA A 67 0.87 -8.27 12.63
N VAL A 68 1.65 -9.09 13.35
CA VAL A 68 1.52 -10.56 13.28
C VAL A 68 0.19 -11.06 13.82
N LEU A 69 -0.36 -10.43 14.87
CA LEU A 69 -1.68 -10.75 15.40
C LEU A 69 -2.80 -10.35 14.43
N CYS A 70 -2.65 -9.23 13.73
CA CYS A 70 -3.56 -8.83 12.66
C CYS A 70 -3.53 -9.84 11.50
N PHE A 71 -2.33 -10.26 11.07
CA PHE A 71 -2.19 -11.31 10.05
C PHE A 71 -2.83 -12.62 10.49
N PHE A 72 -2.60 -13.05 11.73
CA PHE A 72 -3.29 -14.21 12.27
C PHE A 72 -4.80 -14.04 12.17
N ALA A 73 -5.34 -12.91 12.62
CA ALA A 73 -6.77 -12.66 12.57
C ALA A 73 -7.37 -12.67 11.16
N LEU A 74 -6.63 -12.17 10.17
CA LEU A 74 -7.03 -12.19 8.76
C LEU A 74 -6.96 -13.59 8.15
N LEU A 75 -5.97 -14.39 8.53
CA LEU A 75 -5.73 -15.73 7.98
C LEU A 75 -6.57 -16.82 8.67
N THR A 76 -6.94 -16.62 9.94
CA THR A 76 -7.74 -17.56 10.74
C THR A 76 -9.02 -16.88 11.27
N PRO A 77 -9.98 -16.50 10.39
CA PRO A 77 -11.13 -15.69 10.80
C PRO A 77 -12.14 -16.47 11.65
N ALA A 78 -12.16 -17.80 11.63
CA ALA A 78 -13.09 -18.62 12.42
C ALA A 78 -12.84 -18.51 13.94
N PRO A 79 -11.64 -18.80 14.47
CA PRO A 79 -11.38 -18.65 15.90
C PRO A 79 -11.51 -17.20 16.38
N ILE A 80 -11.17 -16.21 15.55
CA ILE A 80 -11.36 -14.80 15.90
C ILE A 80 -12.84 -14.43 15.95
N ARG A 81 -13.67 -14.86 14.99
CA ARG A 81 -15.12 -14.63 15.07
C ARG A 81 -15.72 -15.26 16.33
N ALA A 82 -15.30 -16.47 16.68
CA ALA A 82 -15.73 -17.13 17.91
C ALA A 82 -15.26 -16.39 19.18
N LEU A 83 -14.08 -15.76 19.16
CA LEU A 83 -13.60 -14.92 20.27
C LEU A 83 -14.48 -13.67 20.42
N LEU A 84 -14.74 -12.97 19.32
CA LEU A 84 -15.43 -11.68 19.28
C LEU A 84 -16.97 -11.76 19.36
N ALA A 85 -17.54 -12.96 19.30
CA ALA A 85 -18.99 -13.19 19.29
C ALA A 85 -19.72 -12.58 20.50
N GLU A 86 -19.02 -12.44 21.63
CA GLU A 86 -19.58 -11.95 22.90
C GLU A 86 -19.05 -10.54 23.26
N ALA A 87 -18.53 -9.80 22.29
CA ALA A 87 -18.04 -8.45 22.52
C ALA A 87 -19.13 -7.55 23.14
N GLY A 88 -18.76 -6.79 24.17
CA GLY A 88 -19.65 -5.90 24.90
C GLY A 88 -20.64 -6.56 25.86
N GLN A 89 -20.72 -7.90 25.92
CA GLN A 89 -21.65 -8.58 26.85
C GLN A 89 -21.25 -8.42 28.32
N ALA A 90 -19.98 -8.13 28.60
CA ALA A 90 -19.49 -7.83 29.95
C ALA A 90 -20.00 -6.48 30.50
N GLY A 91 -20.77 -5.69 29.73
CA GLY A 91 -21.20 -4.36 30.10
C GLY A 91 -20.10 -3.30 29.90
N ARG A 92 -20.28 -2.12 30.49
CA ARG A 92 -19.37 -0.97 30.29
C ARG A 92 -18.24 -0.87 31.31
N TRP A 93 -18.27 -1.65 32.40
CA TRP A 93 -17.22 -1.59 33.42
C TRP A 93 -15.79 -1.89 32.89
N PRO A 94 -15.56 -2.76 31.88
CA PRO A 94 -14.20 -2.95 31.36
C PRO A 94 -13.69 -1.73 30.59
N LEU A 95 -14.57 -0.93 29.99
CA LEU A 95 -14.21 0.37 29.41
C LEU A 95 -13.80 1.35 30.51
N GLY A 96 -14.47 1.30 31.67
CA GLY A 96 -14.07 2.04 32.86
C GLY A 96 -12.66 1.68 33.34
N LEU A 97 -12.30 0.40 33.34
CA LEU A 97 -10.91 -0.01 33.59
C LEU A 97 -9.93 0.57 32.58
N SER A 98 -10.35 0.66 31.30
CA SER A 98 -9.50 1.23 30.26
C SER A 98 -9.18 2.70 30.54
N LEU A 99 -10.22 3.47 30.87
CA LEU A 99 -10.11 4.88 31.23
C LEU A 99 -9.29 5.11 32.50
N VAL A 100 -9.40 4.24 33.50
CA VAL A 100 -8.53 4.28 34.70
C VAL A 100 -7.09 4.02 34.30
N GLY A 101 -6.84 3.05 33.41
CA GLY A 101 -5.52 2.79 32.85
C GLY A 101 -4.94 4.01 32.14
N LEU A 102 -5.74 4.68 31.30
CA LEU A 102 -5.39 5.95 30.65
C LEU A 102 -5.03 7.03 31.68
N ALA A 103 -5.86 7.23 32.71
CA ALA A 103 -5.60 8.24 33.74
C ALA A 103 -4.26 7.99 34.45
N ILE A 104 -3.95 6.73 34.78
CA ILE A 104 -2.67 6.34 35.38
C ILE A 104 -1.51 6.60 34.40
N CYS A 105 -1.67 6.27 33.12
CA CYS A 105 -0.68 6.55 32.08
C CYS A 105 -0.39 8.05 31.92
N MET A 106 -1.31 8.94 32.29
CA MET A 106 -1.13 10.40 32.22
C MET A 106 -0.45 11.01 33.45
N ILE A 107 -0.35 10.29 34.56
CA ILE A 107 0.26 10.83 35.80
C ILE A 107 1.68 11.36 35.57
N PRO A 108 2.57 10.68 34.80
CA PRO A 108 3.91 11.20 34.57
C PRO A 108 3.98 12.54 33.83
N VAL A 109 2.92 12.96 33.13
CA VAL A 109 2.87 14.30 32.50
C VAL A 109 3.02 15.42 33.53
N ALA A 110 2.57 15.21 34.77
CA ALA A 110 2.64 16.23 35.82
C ALA A 110 4.07 16.52 36.30
N PHE A 111 5.00 15.57 36.14
CA PHE A 111 6.33 15.65 36.73
C PHE A 111 7.48 15.38 35.75
N LEU A 112 7.23 14.96 34.51
CA LEU A 112 8.29 14.80 33.51
C LEU A 112 8.65 16.15 32.91
N ARG A 113 9.83 16.67 33.26
CA ARG A 113 10.42 17.86 32.66
C ARG A 113 11.87 17.62 32.28
N GLU A 114 12.36 18.44 31.37
CA GLU A 114 13.77 18.46 31.02
C GLU A 114 14.62 18.90 32.22
N GLY A 115 15.69 18.14 32.52
CA GLY A 115 16.60 18.38 33.63
C GLY A 115 16.40 17.46 34.84
N ASP A 116 15.31 16.68 34.91
CA ASP A 116 15.00 15.80 36.05
C ASP A 116 15.92 14.56 36.14
N GLY A 117 16.65 14.27 35.06
CA GLY A 117 17.60 13.16 35.00
C GLY A 117 16.94 11.79 35.20
N THR A 118 17.65 10.87 35.86
CA THR A 118 17.18 9.49 36.07
C THR A 118 16.24 9.31 37.26
N SER A 119 15.98 10.38 38.02
CA SER A 119 15.17 10.33 39.25
C SER A 119 13.70 9.96 38.97
N THR A 120 13.17 10.44 37.85
CA THR A 120 11.79 10.22 37.39
C THR A 120 11.60 8.90 36.65
N LEU A 121 12.68 8.27 36.18
CA LEU A 121 12.64 7.03 35.37
C LEU A 121 11.82 5.92 36.03
N ARG A 122 12.16 5.53 37.26
CA ARG A 122 11.47 4.44 37.97
C ARG A 122 10.01 4.77 38.25
N LEU A 123 9.73 6.03 38.57
CA LEU A 123 8.38 6.51 38.86
C LEU A 123 7.50 6.48 37.60
N THR A 124 8.03 6.95 36.47
CA THR A 124 7.34 6.93 35.17
C THR A 124 6.99 5.51 34.75
N PHE A 125 7.95 4.58 34.78
CA PHE A 125 7.66 3.16 34.47
C PHE A 125 6.71 2.53 35.50
N GLY A 126 6.80 2.94 36.77
CA GLY A 126 5.90 2.51 37.84
C GLY A 126 4.44 2.89 37.59
N PHE A 127 4.15 3.97 36.87
CA PHE A 127 2.80 4.32 36.43
C PHE A 127 2.44 3.72 35.06
N TRP A 128 3.34 3.77 34.08
CA TRP A 128 3.06 3.27 32.73
C TRP A 128 2.74 1.78 32.69
N VAL A 129 3.50 0.93 33.40
CA VAL A 129 3.28 -0.52 33.36
C VAL A 129 1.87 -0.91 33.85
N PRO A 130 1.43 -0.52 35.06
CA PRO A 130 0.07 -0.83 35.51
C PRO A 130 -1.00 -0.06 34.71
N GLY A 131 -0.71 1.17 34.27
CA GLY A 131 -1.64 1.95 33.44
C GLY A 131 -1.96 1.25 32.11
N PHE A 132 -0.93 0.85 31.36
CA PHE A 132 -1.11 0.08 30.11
C PHE A 132 -1.71 -1.30 30.35
N ALA A 133 -1.38 -1.97 31.46
CA ALA A 133 -1.97 -3.26 31.81
C ALA A 133 -3.49 -3.15 32.07
N LEU A 134 -3.94 -2.10 32.75
CA LEU A 134 -5.37 -1.83 32.96
C LEU A 134 -6.07 -1.39 31.68
N LEU A 135 -5.42 -0.53 30.88
CA LEU A 135 -5.91 -0.07 29.58
C LEU A 135 -6.19 -1.26 28.66
N LEU A 136 -5.14 -2.04 28.36
CA LEU A 136 -5.25 -3.19 27.47
C LEU A 136 -6.10 -4.30 28.09
N GLY A 137 -5.99 -4.54 29.40
CA GLY A 137 -6.78 -5.55 30.10
C GLY A 137 -8.29 -5.26 30.11
N GLY A 138 -8.67 -3.98 30.22
CA GLY A 138 -10.04 -3.50 30.09
C GLY A 138 -10.58 -3.73 28.67
N MET A 139 -9.79 -3.36 27.66
CA MET A 139 -10.13 -3.58 26.25
C MET A 139 -10.29 -5.06 25.90
N LEU A 140 -9.33 -5.91 26.31
CA LEU A 140 -9.39 -7.36 26.07
C LEU A 140 -10.62 -8.00 26.73
N ARG A 141 -11.00 -7.55 27.93
CA ARG A 141 -12.22 -8.02 28.62
C ARG A 141 -13.51 -7.50 28.01
N TYR A 142 -13.51 -6.28 27.47
CA TYR A 142 -14.66 -5.73 26.78
C TYR A 142 -14.95 -6.50 25.48
N VAL A 143 -13.89 -6.84 24.76
CA VAL A 143 -13.96 -7.51 23.46
C VAL A 143 -14.30 -8.99 23.59
N ALA A 144 -13.85 -9.67 24.64
CA ALA A 144 -14.23 -11.05 24.91
C ALA A 144 -14.07 -11.44 26.39
N PRO A 145 -14.94 -12.31 26.95
CA PRO A 145 -14.77 -12.80 28.30
C PRO A 145 -13.58 -13.76 28.44
N PRO A 146 -13.00 -13.92 29.63
CA PRO A 146 -11.80 -14.75 29.86
C PRO A 146 -11.92 -16.19 29.35
N ARG A 147 -13.13 -16.77 29.34
CA ARG A 147 -13.40 -18.12 28.82
C ARG A 147 -13.05 -18.25 27.33
N ARG A 148 -13.36 -17.23 26.52
CA ARG A 148 -13.12 -17.23 25.07
C ARG A 148 -11.62 -17.07 24.77
N TRP A 149 -10.92 -16.25 25.56
CA TRP A 149 -9.46 -16.14 25.50
C TRP A 149 -8.76 -17.46 25.83
N ARG A 150 -9.21 -18.16 26.88
CA ARG A 150 -8.69 -19.49 27.23
C ARG A 150 -8.95 -20.52 26.14
N ALA A 151 -10.14 -20.49 25.51
CA ALA A 151 -10.45 -21.38 24.38
C ALA A 151 -9.56 -21.10 23.17
N LEU A 152 -9.31 -19.83 22.83
CA LEU A 152 -8.38 -19.46 21.77
C LEU A 152 -6.97 -19.98 22.06
N TRP A 153 -6.48 -19.78 23.29
CA TRP A 153 -5.17 -20.26 23.72
C TRP A 153 -5.07 -21.78 23.73
N ALA A 154 -6.11 -22.50 24.15
CA ALA A 154 -6.13 -23.95 24.12
C ALA A 154 -6.06 -24.51 22.68
N GLY A 155 -6.68 -23.83 21.71
CA GLY A 155 -6.65 -24.26 20.31
C GLY A 155 -5.42 -23.80 19.52
N HIS A 156 -4.87 -22.62 19.82
CA HIS A 156 -3.86 -21.95 18.98
C HIS A 156 -2.68 -21.37 19.77
N GLY A 157 -2.53 -21.68 21.06
CA GLY A 157 -1.56 -21.06 21.96
C GLY A 157 -0.11 -21.16 21.49
N TRP A 158 0.30 -22.34 20.99
CA TRP A 158 1.65 -22.51 20.42
C TRP A 158 1.89 -21.65 19.18
N THR A 159 0.91 -21.57 18.28
CA THR A 159 0.98 -20.69 17.10
C THR A 159 1.06 -19.23 17.51
N LEU A 160 0.19 -18.79 18.43
CA LEU A 160 0.17 -17.43 18.96
C LEU A 160 1.47 -17.06 19.67
N LEU A 161 2.05 -17.99 20.43
CA LEU A 161 3.35 -17.80 21.07
C LEU A 161 4.46 -17.68 20.03
N ALA A 162 4.52 -18.59 19.06
CA ALA A 162 5.55 -18.58 18.02
C ALA A 162 5.51 -17.30 17.18
N ILE A 163 4.33 -16.90 16.69
CA ILE A 163 4.18 -15.66 15.93
C ILE A 163 4.39 -14.43 16.82
N GLY A 164 3.98 -14.46 18.08
CA GLY A 164 4.16 -13.36 19.02
C GLY A 164 5.63 -13.11 19.33
N LEU A 165 6.40 -14.17 19.58
CA LEU A 165 7.85 -14.10 19.72
C LEU A 165 8.51 -13.59 18.43
N ALA A 166 8.07 -14.09 17.27
CA ALA A 166 8.56 -13.60 15.98
C ALA A 166 8.25 -12.10 15.77
N GLY A 167 7.04 -11.64 16.11
CA GLY A 167 6.63 -10.25 16.00
C GLY A 167 7.43 -9.31 16.92
N VAL A 168 7.71 -9.75 18.15
CA VAL A 168 8.54 -8.99 19.10
C VAL A 168 10.00 -8.95 18.65
N ALA A 169 10.54 -10.07 18.15
CA ALA A 169 11.93 -10.20 17.73
C ALA A 169 12.22 -9.55 16.36
N ALA A 170 11.24 -9.51 15.45
CA ALA A 170 11.45 -9.10 14.06
C ALA A 170 12.09 -7.71 13.91
N PRO A 171 11.64 -6.64 14.61
CA PRO A 171 12.28 -5.33 14.50
C PRO A 171 13.73 -5.33 15.02
N GLN A 172 14.01 -6.07 16.09
CA GLN A 172 15.35 -6.17 16.67
C GLN A 172 16.28 -6.96 15.76
N LEU A 173 15.79 -8.06 15.18
CA LEU A 173 16.52 -8.83 14.19
C LEU A 173 16.80 -7.99 12.94
N ALA A 174 15.82 -7.19 12.49
CA ALA A 174 16.01 -6.27 11.38
C ALA A 174 17.12 -5.25 11.66
N ILE A 175 17.17 -4.68 12.88
CA ILE A 175 18.26 -3.78 13.30
C ILE A 175 19.60 -4.53 13.38
N ALA A 176 19.63 -5.72 13.96
CA ALA A 176 20.84 -6.53 14.13
C ALA A 176 21.42 -7.03 12.80
N VAL A 177 20.58 -7.18 11.77
CA VAL A 177 20.98 -7.58 10.42
C VAL A 177 21.42 -6.36 9.58
N ARG A 178 21.17 -5.12 10.01
CA ARG A 178 21.63 -3.91 9.28
C ARG A 178 23.12 -3.90 8.96
N PRO A 179 24.05 -4.33 9.84
CA PRO A 179 25.48 -4.37 9.52
C PRO A 179 25.83 -5.35 8.40
N LEU A 180 25.03 -6.41 8.21
CA LEU A 180 25.17 -7.34 7.09
C LEU A 180 24.76 -6.68 5.76
N TRP A 181 23.97 -5.61 5.81
CA TRP A 181 23.62 -4.75 4.67
C TRP A 181 24.65 -3.61 4.55
N ASN A 182 25.91 -3.95 4.24
CA ASN A 182 26.97 -2.95 4.05
C ASN A 182 26.70 -2.09 2.80
N LEU A 183 25.98 -0.98 3.02
CA LEU A 183 25.58 -0.01 2.00
C LEU A 183 26.77 0.51 1.18
N GLU A 184 27.93 0.62 1.83
CA GLU A 184 29.16 1.09 1.18
C GLU A 184 29.70 0.06 0.20
N SER A 185 29.68 -1.23 0.56
CA SER A 185 30.09 -2.30 -0.36
C SER A 185 29.15 -2.40 -1.57
N ILE A 186 27.84 -2.29 -1.38
CA ILE A 186 26.85 -2.41 -2.48
C ILE A 186 26.96 -1.20 -3.42
N SER A 187 27.11 0.01 -2.88
CA SER A 187 27.35 1.21 -3.69
C SER A 187 28.70 1.16 -4.40
N GLY A 188 29.76 0.66 -3.77
CA GLY A 188 31.06 0.45 -4.41
C GLY A 188 31.00 -0.54 -5.57
N LEU A 189 30.30 -1.67 -5.41
CA LEU A 189 30.09 -2.63 -6.50
C LEU A 189 29.28 -2.02 -7.65
N THR A 190 28.22 -1.26 -7.33
CA THR A 190 27.41 -0.56 -8.32
C THR A 190 28.24 0.45 -9.09
N PHE A 191 29.05 1.25 -8.39
CA PHE A 191 29.95 2.24 -8.99
C PHE A 191 30.95 1.58 -9.95
N ALA A 192 31.60 0.48 -9.53
CA ALA A 192 32.54 -0.25 -10.38
C ALA A 192 31.85 -0.82 -11.63
N ALA A 193 30.66 -1.40 -11.48
CA ALA A 193 29.90 -1.95 -12.60
C ALA A 193 29.40 -0.88 -13.58
N VAL A 194 28.93 0.26 -13.07
CA VAL A 194 28.53 1.42 -13.88
C VAL A 194 29.72 1.98 -14.65
N SER A 195 30.86 2.15 -13.98
CA SER A 195 32.10 2.65 -14.61
C SER A 195 32.54 1.73 -15.75
N ALA A 196 32.57 0.42 -15.50
CA ALA A 196 32.92 -0.57 -16.51
C ALA A 196 31.94 -0.58 -17.69
N LEU A 197 30.63 -0.52 -17.42
CA LEU A 197 29.61 -0.53 -18.48
C LEU A 197 29.72 0.72 -19.36
N VAL A 198 29.80 1.91 -18.76
CA VAL A 198 29.86 3.18 -19.50
C VAL A 198 31.14 3.27 -20.35
N GLN A 199 32.29 2.88 -19.80
CA GLN A 199 33.54 2.81 -20.55
C GLN A 199 33.47 1.78 -21.69
N SER A 200 32.85 0.63 -21.47
CA SER A 200 32.67 -0.39 -22.52
C SER A 200 31.77 0.07 -23.68
N LEU A 201 30.90 1.06 -23.43
CA LEU A 201 30.06 1.70 -24.44
C LEU A 201 30.77 2.82 -25.20
N GLY A 202 32.04 3.11 -24.88
CA GLY A 202 32.87 4.09 -25.59
C GLY A 202 32.87 5.50 -25.01
N TYR A 203 32.28 5.71 -23.82
CA TYR A 203 32.30 7.01 -23.15
C TYR A 203 33.56 7.20 -22.31
N GLU A 204 34.28 8.30 -22.55
CA GLU A 204 35.41 8.72 -21.73
C GLU A 204 34.92 9.46 -20.49
N VAL A 205 34.89 8.77 -19.34
CA VAL A 205 34.39 9.31 -18.07
C VAL A 205 35.48 9.33 -17.01
N GLY A 206 35.59 10.45 -16.29
CA GLY A 206 36.38 10.53 -15.08
C GLY A 206 35.66 9.80 -13.94
N ALA A 207 36.34 8.86 -13.28
CA ALA A 207 35.78 8.08 -12.18
C ALA A 207 36.70 8.15 -10.96
N ASP A 208 36.18 8.64 -9.84
CA ASP A 208 36.85 8.65 -8.54
C ASP A 208 36.23 7.60 -7.60
N PRO A 209 36.90 6.45 -7.37
CA PRO A 209 36.39 5.39 -6.49
C PRO A 209 36.26 5.80 -5.02
N ALA A 210 37.04 6.78 -4.54
CA ALA A 210 37.04 7.19 -3.14
C ALA A 210 35.76 7.97 -2.80
N THR A 211 35.38 8.90 -3.67
CA THR A 211 34.15 9.69 -3.52
C THR A 211 32.95 9.06 -4.24
N ARG A 212 33.17 8.02 -5.07
CA ARG A 212 32.15 7.38 -5.93
C ARG A 212 31.50 8.35 -6.91
N VAL A 213 32.28 9.32 -7.39
CA VAL A 213 31.85 10.29 -8.39
C VAL A 213 32.29 9.83 -9.77
N ILE A 214 31.37 9.85 -10.73
CA ILE A 214 31.63 9.52 -12.13
C ILE A 214 30.96 10.57 -13.04
N GLY A 215 31.66 11.00 -14.09
CA GLY A 215 31.11 12.00 -15.01
C GLY A 215 32.02 12.40 -16.15
N ALA A 216 31.46 13.18 -17.08
CA ALA A 216 32.14 13.82 -18.19
C ALA A 216 31.41 15.10 -18.58
N GLU A 217 32.07 16.00 -19.32
CA GLU A 217 31.44 17.16 -19.98
C GLU A 217 30.58 18.07 -19.06
N GLY A 218 30.97 18.21 -17.79
CA GLY A 218 30.26 19.05 -16.82
C GLY A 218 29.07 18.37 -16.13
N PHE A 219 28.73 17.13 -16.50
CA PHE A 219 27.72 16.33 -15.82
C PHE A 219 28.38 15.23 -14.98
N PHE A 220 28.20 15.32 -13.66
CA PHE A 220 28.78 14.40 -12.69
C PHE A 220 27.72 13.86 -11.76
N ILE A 221 27.78 12.55 -11.49
CA ILE A 221 26.88 11.88 -10.56
C ILE A 221 27.68 11.28 -9.41
N ASN A 222 27.11 11.35 -8.21
CA ASN A 222 27.61 10.64 -7.05
C ASN A 222 26.78 9.36 -6.85
N VAL A 223 27.42 8.19 -6.86
CA VAL A 223 26.74 6.92 -6.55
C VAL A 223 26.63 6.77 -5.03
N ALA A 224 25.71 7.57 -4.47
CA ALA A 224 25.38 7.57 -3.05
C ALA A 224 24.70 6.24 -2.63
N PRO A 225 24.59 5.95 -1.31
CA PRO A 225 23.90 4.74 -0.82
C PRO A 225 22.48 4.54 -1.37
N VAL A 226 21.74 5.62 -1.65
CA VAL A 226 20.41 5.58 -2.28
C VAL A 226 20.43 5.08 -3.73
N CYS A 227 21.54 5.29 -4.46
CA CYS A 227 21.73 4.83 -5.85
C CYS A 227 22.28 3.40 -5.95
N SER A 228 22.57 2.74 -4.82
CA SER A 228 23.20 1.42 -4.76
C SER A 228 22.34 0.27 -5.30
N GLY A 229 21.05 0.49 -5.58
CA GLY A 229 20.11 -0.54 -6.00
C GLY A 229 19.46 -1.32 -4.85
N ILE A 230 19.74 -0.92 -3.61
CA ILE A 230 19.27 -1.62 -2.42
C ILE A 230 17.76 -1.58 -2.22
N GLU A 231 17.12 -0.49 -2.62
CA GLU A 231 15.66 -0.38 -2.61
C GLU A 231 15.03 -1.42 -3.55
N GLY A 232 15.61 -1.61 -4.73
CA GLY A 232 15.21 -2.65 -5.68
C GLY A 232 15.35 -4.05 -5.09
N LEU A 233 16.48 -4.35 -4.44
CA LEU A 233 16.69 -5.62 -3.74
C LEU A 233 15.63 -5.88 -2.66
N ALA A 234 15.33 -4.85 -1.85
CA ALA A 234 14.33 -4.94 -0.79
C ALA A 234 12.91 -5.17 -1.37
N LEU A 235 12.53 -4.42 -2.40
CA LEU A 235 11.23 -4.54 -3.05
C LEU A 235 11.05 -5.90 -3.74
N VAL A 236 12.07 -6.39 -4.46
CA VAL A 236 12.05 -7.71 -5.11
C VAL A 236 11.98 -8.83 -4.08
N THR A 237 12.71 -8.72 -2.97
CA THR A 237 12.63 -9.68 -1.85
C THR A 237 11.22 -9.69 -1.25
N LEU A 238 10.67 -8.51 -0.95
CA LEU A 238 9.33 -8.36 -0.37
C LEU A 238 8.26 -8.93 -1.30
N PHE A 239 8.29 -8.56 -2.58
CA PHE A 239 7.38 -9.05 -3.59
C PHE A 239 7.45 -10.57 -3.73
N SER A 240 8.67 -11.13 -3.84
CA SER A 240 8.88 -12.58 -3.97
C SER A 240 8.39 -13.32 -2.72
N THR A 241 8.61 -12.76 -1.53
CA THR A 241 8.10 -13.32 -0.27
C THR A 241 6.58 -13.38 -0.26
N ILE A 242 5.92 -12.26 -0.58
CA ILE A 242 4.46 -12.17 -0.65
C ILE A 242 3.93 -13.16 -1.70
N PHE A 243 4.55 -13.19 -2.89
CA PHE A 243 4.20 -14.12 -3.96
C PHE A 243 4.30 -15.58 -3.51
N PHE A 244 5.37 -15.95 -2.80
CA PHE A 244 5.51 -17.30 -2.25
C PHE A 244 4.47 -17.63 -1.21
N VAL A 245 4.15 -16.70 -0.31
CA VAL A 245 3.12 -16.91 0.72
C VAL A 245 1.75 -17.12 0.08
N LEU A 246 1.40 -16.26 -0.89
CA LEU A 246 0.11 -16.31 -1.58
C LEU A 246 -0.04 -17.58 -2.43
N PHE A 247 1.01 -17.99 -3.14
CA PHE A 247 0.98 -19.11 -4.10
C PHE A 247 1.72 -20.36 -3.60
N ARG A 248 1.96 -20.50 -2.29
CA ARG A 248 2.70 -21.64 -1.69
C ARG A 248 2.13 -23.02 -2.05
N ALA A 249 0.82 -23.07 -2.29
CA ALA A 249 0.12 -24.30 -2.64
C ALA A 249 0.44 -24.75 -4.08
N GLU A 250 0.74 -23.82 -4.97
CA GLU A 250 1.01 -24.04 -6.39
C GLU A 250 2.51 -24.24 -6.67
N LEU A 251 3.36 -23.60 -5.87
CA LEU A 251 4.83 -23.59 -6.05
C LEU A 251 5.52 -24.84 -5.48
N ARG A 252 6.54 -25.33 -6.20
CA ARG A 252 7.36 -26.48 -5.81
C ARG A 252 8.61 -26.03 -5.03
N PHE A 253 8.56 -26.21 -3.71
CA PHE A 253 9.73 -26.02 -2.85
C PHE A 253 10.65 -27.26 -2.87
N PRO A 254 11.98 -27.11 -2.79
CA PRO A 254 12.73 -25.85 -2.61
C PRO A 254 13.00 -25.07 -3.91
N HIS A 255 12.71 -25.62 -5.09
CA HIS A 255 13.05 -25.02 -6.40
C HIS A 255 12.54 -23.58 -6.58
N ALA A 256 11.34 -23.28 -6.09
CA ALA A 256 10.77 -21.93 -6.12
C ALA A 256 11.67 -20.88 -5.46
N LEU A 257 12.51 -21.26 -4.49
CA LEU A 257 13.44 -20.35 -3.81
C LEU A 257 14.52 -19.79 -4.75
N LEU A 258 14.76 -20.40 -5.93
CA LEU A 258 15.68 -19.86 -6.95
C LEU A 258 15.25 -18.50 -7.50
N ILE A 259 13.97 -18.15 -7.37
CA ILE A 259 13.47 -16.82 -7.75
C ILE A 259 14.14 -15.72 -6.92
N TYR A 260 14.54 -15.97 -5.66
CA TYR A 260 15.27 -14.97 -4.86
C TYR A 260 16.62 -14.60 -5.48
N PRO A 261 17.61 -15.51 -5.60
CA PRO A 261 18.92 -15.14 -6.11
C PRO A 261 18.85 -14.63 -7.56
N VAL A 262 18.00 -15.22 -8.41
CA VAL A 262 17.84 -14.77 -9.80
C VAL A 262 17.18 -13.39 -9.86
N GLY A 263 16.08 -13.18 -9.14
CA GLY A 263 15.37 -11.90 -9.12
C GLY A 263 16.25 -10.76 -8.57
N LEU A 264 17.03 -11.03 -7.52
CA LEU A 264 17.97 -10.06 -6.96
C LEU A 264 19.11 -9.76 -7.93
N ALA A 265 19.67 -10.76 -8.61
CA ALA A 265 20.71 -10.56 -9.62
C ALA A 265 20.20 -9.71 -10.80
N VAL A 266 19.01 -10.03 -11.32
CA VAL A 266 18.37 -9.24 -12.39
C VAL A 266 18.11 -7.81 -11.91
N SER A 267 17.62 -7.62 -10.69
CA SER A 267 17.41 -6.29 -10.12
C SER A 267 18.71 -5.47 -10.04
N MET A 268 19.84 -6.08 -9.66
CA MET A 268 21.13 -5.40 -9.63
C MET A 268 21.61 -5.00 -11.02
N VAL A 269 21.50 -5.91 -11.99
CA VAL A 269 21.88 -5.63 -13.39
C VAL A 269 21.05 -4.47 -13.94
N LEU A 270 19.73 -4.48 -13.73
CA LEU A 270 18.87 -3.38 -14.18
C LEU A 270 19.17 -2.06 -13.45
N ASN A 271 19.61 -2.10 -12.19
CA ASN A 271 20.06 -0.90 -11.49
C ASN A 271 21.36 -0.34 -12.10
N VAL A 272 22.33 -1.19 -12.45
CA VAL A 272 23.55 -0.76 -13.16
C VAL A 272 23.18 -0.12 -14.50
N VAL A 273 22.31 -0.78 -15.29
CA VAL A 273 21.82 -0.22 -16.56
C VAL A 273 21.10 1.12 -16.34
N ARG A 274 20.28 1.25 -15.31
CA ARG A 274 19.59 2.51 -14.95
C ARG A 274 20.59 3.63 -14.67
N ILE A 275 21.57 3.41 -13.81
CA ILE A 275 22.54 4.47 -13.45
C ILE A 275 23.43 4.82 -14.64
N SER A 276 23.86 3.84 -15.44
CA SER A 276 24.60 4.10 -16.68
C SER A 276 23.78 4.90 -17.69
N ALA A 277 22.50 4.55 -17.90
CA ALA A 277 21.62 5.30 -18.79
C ALA A 277 21.38 6.73 -18.30
N LEU A 278 21.24 6.93 -16.98
CA LEU A 278 21.14 8.26 -16.38
C LEU A 278 22.39 9.09 -16.67
N LEU A 279 23.58 8.53 -16.49
CA LEU A 279 24.84 9.23 -16.76
C LEU A 279 24.94 9.62 -18.24
N ILE A 280 24.66 8.67 -19.13
CA ILE A 280 24.69 8.90 -20.59
C ILE A 280 23.70 9.99 -20.99
N LEU A 281 22.45 9.94 -20.50
CA LEU A 281 21.46 10.99 -20.79
C LEU A 281 21.92 12.38 -20.34
N GLY A 282 22.59 12.48 -19.20
CA GLY A 282 23.14 13.74 -18.70
C GLY A 282 24.28 14.26 -19.56
N ILE A 283 25.19 13.39 -20.00
CA ILE A 283 26.31 13.73 -20.90
C ILE A 283 25.76 14.18 -22.28
N GLU A 284 24.77 13.47 -22.82
CA GLU A 284 24.16 13.74 -24.13
C GLU A 284 23.23 14.99 -24.14
N GLY A 285 23.30 15.84 -23.11
CA GLY A 285 22.59 17.12 -23.07
C GLY A 285 21.16 17.07 -22.52
N PHE A 286 20.76 16.00 -21.83
CA PHE A 286 19.45 15.88 -21.18
C PHE A 286 19.53 15.79 -19.63
N PRO A 287 20.21 16.73 -18.94
CA PRO A 287 20.42 16.65 -17.49
C PRO A 287 19.11 16.72 -16.68
N GLU A 288 18.14 17.53 -17.11
CA GLU A 288 16.84 17.65 -16.46
C GLU A 288 16.03 16.35 -16.57
N LEU A 289 16.08 15.69 -17.73
CA LEU A 289 15.46 14.38 -17.90
C LEU A 289 16.17 13.33 -17.05
N ALA A 290 17.50 13.35 -17.00
CA ALA A 290 18.30 12.39 -16.25
C ALA A 290 18.00 12.42 -14.75
N VAL A 291 17.99 13.60 -14.14
CA VAL A 291 17.81 13.79 -12.69
C VAL A 291 16.34 13.85 -12.28
N GLY A 292 15.54 14.69 -12.95
CA GLY A 292 14.15 14.97 -12.55
C GLY A 292 13.14 13.90 -12.99
N GLY A 293 13.33 13.31 -14.17
CA GLY A 293 12.42 12.30 -14.71
C GLY A 293 12.93 10.87 -14.55
N PHE A 294 14.00 10.54 -15.25
CA PHE A 294 14.49 9.17 -15.40
C PHE A 294 14.94 8.57 -14.07
N HIS A 295 15.71 9.29 -13.24
CA HIS A 295 16.30 8.74 -12.02
C HIS A 295 15.28 7.99 -11.17
N SER A 296 14.24 8.66 -10.67
CA SER A 296 13.28 8.05 -9.75
C SER A 296 12.29 7.12 -10.44
N HIS A 297 11.78 7.49 -11.62
CA HIS A 297 10.70 6.75 -12.28
C HIS A 297 11.17 5.48 -13.01
N ALA A 298 12.39 5.48 -13.56
CA ALA A 298 12.96 4.28 -14.17
C ALA A 298 13.14 3.14 -13.15
N GLY A 299 13.43 3.46 -11.89
CA GLY A 299 13.52 2.47 -10.81
C GLY A 299 12.20 1.70 -10.64
N TRP A 300 11.07 2.41 -10.56
CA TRP A 300 9.73 1.82 -10.47
C TRP A 300 9.35 1.01 -11.71
N LEU A 301 9.73 1.49 -12.90
CA LEU A 301 9.52 0.76 -14.14
C LEU A 301 10.28 -0.57 -14.16
N MET A 302 11.58 -0.55 -13.84
CA MET A 302 12.43 -1.74 -13.78
C MET A 302 11.91 -2.74 -12.72
N PHE A 303 11.52 -2.27 -11.53
CA PHE A 303 10.89 -3.12 -10.52
C PHE A 303 9.60 -3.78 -11.04
N THR A 304 8.75 -3.02 -11.73
CA THR A 304 7.52 -3.54 -12.34
C THR A 304 7.82 -4.65 -13.35
N LEU A 305 8.83 -4.45 -14.20
CA LEU A 305 9.27 -5.45 -15.18
C LEU A 305 9.81 -6.72 -14.49
N VAL A 306 10.60 -6.58 -13.43
CA VAL A 306 11.10 -7.72 -12.64
C VAL A 306 9.95 -8.46 -11.97
N ALA A 307 9.00 -7.75 -11.36
CA ALA A 307 7.84 -8.36 -10.72
C ALA A 307 6.97 -9.16 -11.71
N ILE A 308 6.70 -8.58 -12.89
CA ILE A 308 6.00 -9.28 -13.99
C ILE A 308 6.82 -10.49 -14.45
N GLY A 309 8.13 -10.32 -14.65
CA GLY A 309 9.04 -11.39 -15.04
C GLY A 309 9.06 -12.55 -14.06
N ILE A 310 9.05 -12.27 -12.76
CA ILE A 310 8.94 -13.28 -11.69
C ILE A 310 7.63 -14.06 -11.82
N VAL A 311 6.50 -13.35 -11.97
CA VAL A 311 5.18 -14.00 -12.10
C VAL A 311 5.13 -14.88 -13.35
N ILE A 312 5.59 -14.37 -14.50
CA ILE A 312 5.64 -15.13 -15.75
C ILE A 312 6.54 -16.36 -15.60
N THR A 313 7.74 -16.20 -15.05
CA THR A 313 8.70 -17.30 -14.86
C THR A 313 8.13 -18.37 -13.94
N ALA A 314 7.57 -17.98 -12.79
CA ALA A 314 6.94 -18.91 -11.85
C ALA A 314 5.75 -19.65 -12.47
N ARG A 315 5.02 -19.01 -13.40
CA ARG A 315 3.84 -19.58 -14.06
C ARG A 315 4.13 -20.34 -15.36
N SER A 316 5.30 -20.14 -15.96
CA SER A 316 5.67 -20.78 -17.23
C SER A 316 6.66 -21.93 -17.05
N VAL A 317 7.52 -21.89 -16.02
CA VAL A 317 8.57 -22.90 -15.82
C VAL A 317 8.00 -24.08 -15.02
N PRO A 318 7.83 -25.28 -15.62
CA PRO A 318 7.21 -26.42 -14.94
C PRO A 318 8.00 -26.92 -13.72
N ALA A 319 9.32 -26.72 -13.72
CA ALA A 319 10.18 -27.09 -12.59
C ALA A 319 9.85 -26.32 -11.29
N LEU A 320 9.23 -25.14 -11.41
CA LEU A 320 8.82 -24.30 -10.28
C LEU A 320 7.41 -24.62 -9.78
N GLN A 321 6.66 -25.48 -10.47
CA GLN A 321 5.26 -25.80 -10.19
C GLN A 321 5.09 -27.20 -9.61
N LYS A 322 4.17 -27.36 -8.64
CA LYS A 322 3.79 -28.68 -8.11
C LYS A 322 2.95 -29.47 -9.11
N PHE A 323 2.08 -28.78 -9.82
CA PHE A 323 1.27 -29.32 -10.90
C PHE A 323 1.55 -28.47 -12.12
N PRO A 324 2.11 -29.03 -13.21
CA PRO A 324 2.19 -28.31 -14.47
C PRO A 324 0.81 -27.75 -14.78
N ALA A 325 0.70 -26.46 -15.15
CA ALA A 325 -0.56 -25.78 -15.44
C ALA A 325 -1.48 -26.52 -16.44
N THR A 326 -0.97 -27.55 -17.12
CA THR A 326 -1.70 -28.47 -18.00
C THR A 326 -2.43 -29.64 -17.31
N ARG A 327 -2.41 -29.80 -15.98
CA ARG A 327 -3.04 -30.96 -15.28
C ARG A 327 -4.21 -30.68 -14.33
N SER A 328 -4.92 -29.57 -14.49
CA SER A 328 -6.24 -29.40 -13.85
C SER A 328 -7.40 -30.08 -14.61
N ALA A 329 -7.15 -30.82 -15.69
CA ALA A 329 -8.21 -31.43 -16.50
C ALA A 329 -8.38 -32.96 -16.36
N THR A 330 -7.47 -33.71 -15.71
CA THR A 330 -7.60 -35.17 -15.61
C THR A 330 -7.02 -35.71 -14.31
N GLY A 331 -7.73 -35.54 -13.20
CA GLY A 331 -7.72 -36.56 -12.17
C GLY A 331 -8.57 -37.74 -12.66
N PRO A 332 -8.22 -39.01 -12.38
CA PRO A 332 -9.08 -40.13 -12.73
C PRO A 332 -10.32 -40.09 -11.81
N THR A 333 -11.34 -39.34 -12.19
CA THR A 333 -12.68 -39.45 -11.59
C THR A 333 -13.35 -40.67 -12.17
N THR A 334 -13.20 -41.81 -11.50
CA THR A 334 -14.14 -42.92 -11.62
C THR A 334 -15.45 -42.50 -10.92
N GLY A 335 -16.33 -41.82 -11.67
CA GLY A 335 -17.63 -41.37 -11.19
C GLY A 335 -18.46 -40.75 -12.35
N PRO A 336 -19.67 -41.23 -12.69
CA PRO A 336 -20.37 -40.85 -13.92
C PRO A 336 -20.94 -39.43 -14.03
N THR A 337 -20.65 -38.48 -13.12
CA THR A 337 -21.33 -37.16 -13.11
C THR A 337 -20.44 -35.99 -12.66
N ALA A 338 -19.21 -35.90 -13.17
CA ALA A 338 -18.41 -34.68 -13.03
C ALA A 338 -18.51 -33.83 -14.31
N ALA A 339 -19.18 -32.66 -14.21
CA ALA A 339 -19.19 -31.67 -15.28
C ALA A 339 -17.75 -31.25 -15.62
N PRO A 340 -17.40 -31.08 -16.90
CA PRO A 340 -16.03 -30.72 -17.29
C PRO A 340 -15.67 -29.35 -16.70
N ALA A 341 -14.54 -29.29 -15.99
CA ALA A 341 -13.96 -28.03 -15.53
C ALA A 341 -13.70 -27.13 -16.76
N LEU A 342 -14.52 -26.10 -16.92
CA LEU A 342 -14.44 -25.19 -18.05
C LEU A 342 -13.05 -24.53 -18.07
N ALA A 343 -12.37 -24.57 -19.22
CA ALA A 343 -11.11 -23.87 -19.41
C ALA A 343 -11.29 -22.36 -19.11
N PRO A 344 -10.28 -21.69 -18.52
CA PRO A 344 -10.38 -20.26 -18.26
C PRO A 344 -10.63 -19.48 -19.56
N PRO A 345 -11.43 -18.40 -19.52
CA PRO A 345 -11.71 -17.60 -20.71
C PRO A 345 -10.42 -16.98 -21.28
N PRO A 346 -10.36 -16.72 -22.61
CA PRO A 346 -9.29 -15.92 -23.19
C PRO A 346 -9.15 -14.58 -22.46
N LEU A 347 -7.93 -14.03 -22.36
CA LEU A 347 -7.65 -12.82 -21.56
C LEU A 347 -8.62 -11.67 -21.84
N LEU A 348 -8.87 -11.33 -23.11
CA LEU A 348 -9.78 -10.24 -23.52
C LEU A 348 -11.27 -10.52 -23.26
N ARG A 349 -11.61 -11.76 -22.88
CA ARG A 349 -12.94 -12.20 -22.49
C ARG A 349 -13.07 -12.47 -20.99
N ASP A 350 -12.00 -12.29 -20.22
CA ASP A 350 -12.00 -12.48 -18.78
C ASP A 350 -12.54 -11.22 -18.06
N PRO A 351 -13.66 -11.32 -17.34
CA PRO A 351 -14.21 -10.19 -16.60
C PRO A 351 -13.26 -9.65 -15.51
N GLN A 352 -12.41 -10.50 -14.91
CA GLN A 352 -11.44 -10.04 -13.91
C GLN A 352 -10.33 -9.22 -14.59
N ALA A 353 -9.84 -9.67 -15.75
CA ALA A 353 -8.86 -8.92 -16.54
C ALA A 353 -9.40 -7.56 -16.97
N ALA A 354 -10.69 -7.47 -17.35
CA ALA A 354 -11.35 -6.21 -17.72
C ALA A 354 -11.38 -5.17 -16.58
N ARG A 355 -11.28 -5.60 -15.31
CA ARG A 355 -11.26 -4.70 -14.13
C ARG A 355 -9.86 -4.30 -13.69
N ILE A 356 -8.83 -5.07 -14.06
CA ILE A 356 -7.45 -4.87 -13.59
C ILE A 356 -6.56 -4.28 -14.68
N LEU A 357 -6.63 -4.83 -15.89
CA LEU A 357 -5.67 -4.51 -16.94
C LEU A 357 -5.77 -3.07 -17.45
N PRO A 358 -6.96 -2.45 -17.63
CA PRO A 358 -7.04 -1.03 -17.96
C PRO A 358 -6.40 -0.14 -16.89
N PHE A 359 -6.56 -0.47 -15.61
CA PHE A 359 -5.93 0.24 -14.50
C PHE A 359 -4.40 0.06 -14.52
N ALA A 360 -3.92 -1.16 -14.75
CA ALA A 360 -2.48 -1.41 -14.90
C ALA A 360 -1.86 -0.65 -16.09
N ILE A 361 -2.55 -0.58 -17.23
CA ILE A 361 -2.13 0.20 -18.41
C ILE A 361 -2.12 1.69 -18.10
N PHE A 362 -3.15 2.20 -17.42
CA PHE A 362 -3.21 3.58 -16.95
C PHE A 362 -1.98 3.92 -16.09
N MET A 363 -1.68 3.12 -15.06
CA MET A 363 -0.53 3.32 -14.17
C MET A 363 0.81 3.19 -14.91
N LEU A 364 0.97 2.17 -15.76
CA LEU A 364 2.20 1.96 -16.53
C LEU A 364 2.46 3.09 -17.52
N SER A 365 1.41 3.58 -18.20
CA SER A 365 1.51 4.71 -19.12
C SER A 365 1.97 6.00 -18.40
N ALA A 366 1.56 6.18 -17.14
CA ALA A 366 2.02 7.30 -16.31
C ALA A 366 3.50 7.15 -15.96
N LEU A 367 3.95 5.95 -15.56
CA LEU A 367 5.36 5.69 -15.26
C LEU A 367 6.26 5.89 -16.48
N LEU A 368 5.82 5.44 -17.65
CA LEU A 368 6.55 5.66 -18.91
C LEU A 368 6.65 7.15 -19.26
N ALA A 369 5.54 7.90 -19.14
CA ALA A 369 5.55 9.34 -19.39
C ALA A 369 6.52 10.07 -18.44
N GLN A 370 6.54 9.71 -17.16
CA GLN A 370 7.43 10.33 -16.17
C GLN A 370 8.91 9.93 -16.37
N ALA A 371 9.19 8.71 -16.80
CA ALA A 371 10.56 8.24 -17.01
C ALA A 371 11.22 8.80 -18.27
N PHE A 372 10.43 9.10 -19.31
CA PHE A 372 10.95 9.42 -20.65
C PHE A 372 10.53 10.79 -21.19
N SER A 373 9.85 11.62 -20.41
CA SER A 373 9.47 12.99 -20.82
C SER A 373 9.84 14.01 -19.75
N THR A 374 10.42 15.13 -20.17
CA THR A 374 10.65 16.32 -19.33
C THR A 374 9.35 17.08 -19.06
N ALA A 375 8.31 16.85 -19.87
CA ALA A 375 6.97 17.41 -19.69
C ALA A 375 5.91 16.30 -19.77
N PRO A 376 5.71 15.49 -18.71
CA PRO A 376 4.79 14.36 -18.72
C PRO A 376 3.33 14.73 -19.00
N GLY A 377 2.93 15.97 -18.71
CA GLY A 377 1.59 16.48 -19.01
C GLY A 377 1.31 16.62 -20.52
N VAL A 378 2.31 17.01 -21.31
CA VAL A 378 2.17 17.18 -22.77
C VAL A 378 1.86 15.86 -23.45
N VAL A 379 2.45 14.76 -22.97
CA VAL A 379 2.25 13.41 -23.52
C VAL A 379 0.97 12.72 -23.03
N TYR A 380 0.14 13.39 -22.23
CA TYR A 380 -1.14 12.85 -21.75
C TYR A 380 -2.07 12.32 -22.87
N PRO A 381 -2.19 12.95 -24.06
CA PRO A 381 -2.95 12.39 -25.18
C PRO A 381 -2.63 10.92 -25.49
N LEU A 382 -1.35 10.53 -25.44
CA LEU A 382 -0.95 9.13 -25.66
C LEU A 382 -1.47 8.21 -24.55
N ARG A 383 -1.45 8.69 -23.30
CA ARG A 383 -2.03 7.98 -22.15
C ARG A 383 -3.53 7.80 -22.30
N ALA A 384 -4.24 8.85 -22.73
CA ALA A 384 -5.68 8.79 -23.00
C ALA A 384 -6.01 7.75 -24.10
N LEU A 385 -5.22 7.72 -25.18
CA LEU A 385 -5.39 6.72 -26.24
C LEU A 385 -5.10 5.30 -25.74
N ALA A 386 -4.07 5.09 -24.92
CA ALA A 386 -3.78 3.79 -24.33
C ALA A 386 -4.92 3.29 -23.41
N MET A 387 -5.48 4.17 -22.58
CA MET A 387 -6.65 3.89 -21.75
C MET A 387 -7.89 3.54 -22.60
N ALA A 388 -8.16 4.32 -23.64
CA ALA A 388 -9.28 4.09 -24.54
C ALA A 388 -9.14 2.75 -25.28
N ALA A 389 -7.94 2.45 -25.79
CA ALA A 389 -7.63 1.19 -26.46
C ALA A 389 -7.83 -0.02 -25.53
N ALA A 390 -7.38 0.10 -24.26
CA ALA A 390 -7.58 -0.94 -23.25
C ALA A 390 -9.06 -1.19 -22.99
N LEU A 391 -9.85 -0.15 -22.71
CA LEU A 391 -11.30 -0.29 -22.47
C LEU A 391 -12.03 -0.83 -23.71
N PHE A 392 -11.65 -0.38 -24.90
CA PHE A 392 -12.23 -0.84 -26.16
C PHE A 392 -11.97 -2.33 -26.40
N ALA A 393 -10.77 -2.82 -26.08
CA ALA A 393 -10.44 -4.24 -26.19
C ALA A 393 -11.33 -5.12 -25.28
N PHE A 394 -11.75 -4.60 -24.12
CA PHE A 394 -12.63 -5.28 -23.16
C PHE A 394 -14.12 -4.96 -23.29
N ARG A 395 -14.53 -4.19 -24.32
CA ARG A 395 -15.90 -3.66 -24.46
C ARG A 395 -17.03 -4.69 -24.33
N HIS A 396 -16.76 -5.95 -24.68
CA HIS A 396 -17.75 -7.04 -24.64
C HIS A 396 -17.94 -7.65 -23.24
N VAL A 397 -17.07 -7.31 -22.28
CA VAL A 397 -17.04 -7.88 -20.92
C VAL A 397 -17.25 -6.80 -19.86
N LEU A 398 -17.36 -5.53 -20.27
CA LEU A 398 -17.67 -4.44 -19.36
C LEU A 398 -19.08 -4.62 -18.78
N PRO A 399 -19.30 -4.22 -17.51
CA PRO A 399 -20.61 -4.30 -16.88
C PRO A 399 -21.66 -3.52 -17.70
N PRO A 400 -22.87 -4.08 -17.92
CA PRO A 400 -23.91 -3.40 -18.67
C PRO A 400 -24.30 -2.09 -17.97
N ARG A 401 -24.58 -1.05 -18.77
CA ARG A 401 -24.99 0.26 -18.26
C ARG A 401 -26.43 0.20 -17.73
N PRO A 402 -26.73 0.72 -16.52
CA PRO A 402 -28.09 0.78 -16.02
C PRO A 402 -28.93 1.77 -16.83
N ALA A 403 -30.24 1.52 -16.91
CA ALA A 403 -31.19 2.39 -17.62
C ALA A 403 -31.31 3.78 -17.00
N THR A 404 -31.12 3.90 -15.68
CA THR A 404 -31.24 5.17 -14.94
C THR A 404 -30.08 5.37 -13.98
N LEU A 405 -29.58 6.60 -13.93
CA LEU A 405 -28.61 7.07 -12.95
C LEU A 405 -29.36 7.76 -11.80
N PRO A 406 -29.15 7.34 -10.55
CA PRO A 406 -29.92 7.85 -9.43
C PRO A 406 -29.42 9.25 -9.04
N LEU A 407 -30.36 10.19 -8.79
CA LEU A 407 -30.03 11.56 -8.37
C LEU A 407 -29.09 11.63 -7.15
N PRO A 408 -29.19 10.75 -6.12
CA PRO A 408 -28.20 10.71 -5.05
C PRO A 408 -26.75 10.50 -5.49
N ALA A 409 -26.49 9.69 -6.53
CA ALA A 409 -25.14 9.48 -7.04
C ALA A 409 -24.59 10.77 -7.67
N LEU A 410 -25.43 11.46 -8.46
CA LEU A 410 -25.07 12.74 -9.06
C LEU A 410 -24.87 13.83 -8.00
N ALA A 411 -25.70 13.87 -6.96
CA ALA A 411 -25.55 14.82 -5.86
C ALA A 411 -24.23 14.61 -5.09
N VAL A 412 -23.84 13.36 -4.84
CA VAL A 412 -22.53 13.03 -4.24
C VAL A 412 -21.39 13.42 -5.17
N GLY A 413 -21.47 13.09 -6.46
CA GLY A 413 -20.48 13.51 -7.45
C GLY A 413 -20.29 15.03 -7.50
N ALA A 414 -21.39 15.77 -7.47
CA ALA A 414 -21.37 17.22 -7.41
C ALA A 414 -20.72 17.74 -6.13
N ALA A 415 -21.05 17.17 -4.97
CA ALA A 415 -20.44 17.53 -3.70
C ALA A 415 -18.92 17.27 -3.67
N ILE A 416 -18.47 16.14 -4.24
CA ILE A 416 -17.04 15.83 -4.38
C ILE A 416 -16.35 16.87 -5.26
N GLY A 417 -16.89 17.13 -6.46
CA GLY A 417 -16.32 18.09 -7.41
C GLY A 417 -16.25 19.51 -6.85
N ILE A 418 -17.33 19.99 -6.22
CA ILE A 418 -17.37 21.30 -5.56
C ILE A 418 -16.36 21.36 -4.41
N GLY A 419 -16.30 20.32 -3.57
CA GLY A 419 -15.33 20.24 -2.49
C GLY A 419 -13.89 20.32 -2.99
N TRP A 420 -13.57 19.66 -4.09
CA TRP A 420 -12.25 19.70 -4.72
C TRP A 420 -11.87 21.09 -5.22
N VAL A 421 -12.83 21.84 -5.77
CA VAL A 421 -12.61 23.22 -6.25
C VAL A 421 -12.53 24.22 -5.08
N ALA A 422 -13.35 24.05 -4.05
CA ALA A 422 -13.49 24.99 -2.95
C ALA A 422 -12.37 24.89 -1.91
N LEU A 423 -11.86 23.67 -1.66
CA LEU A 423 -10.79 23.45 -0.68
C LEU A 423 -9.43 23.81 -1.31
N PRO A 424 -8.69 24.77 -0.75
CA PRO A 424 -7.38 25.14 -1.28
C PRO A 424 -6.37 24.00 -1.09
N TYR A 425 -5.51 23.81 -2.08
CA TYR A 425 -4.40 22.87 -2.02
C TYR A 425 -3.13 23.59 -2.49
N PRO A 426 -2.03 23.55 -1.71
CA PRO A 426 -0.76 24.13 -2.12
C PRO A 426 -0.25 23.39 -3.35
N VAL A 427 0.17 24.14 -4.37
CA VAL A 427 0.71 23.61 -5.61
C VAL A 427 2.18 23.99 -5.66
N ASP A 428 3.05 22.97 -5.74
CA ASP A 428 4.50 23.19 -5.77
C ASP A 428 4.97 23.81 -7.10
N ASP A 429 4.31 23.46 -8.21
CA ASP A 429 4.57 24.03 -9.54
C ASP A 429 3.25 24.41 -10.25
N PRO A 430 2.95 25.71 -10.40
CA PRO A 430 1.71 26.17 -11.04
C PRO A 430 1.79 26.13 -12.58
N THR A 431 2.90 25.67 -13.18
CA THR A 431 3.03 25.62 -14.64
C THR A 431 1.97 24.71 -15.26
N PRO A 432 1.26 25.17 -16.31
CA PRO A 432 0.25 24.34 -16.95
C PRO A 432 0.84 23.09 -17.59
N SER A 433 0.16 21.97 -17.39
CA SER A 433 0.59 20.63 -17.82
C SER A 433 0.77 20.47 -19.35
N TYR A 434 0.28 21.41 -20.16
CA TYR A 434 0.43 21.43 -21.62
C TYR A 434 1.65 22.21 -22.12
N ALA A 435 2.53 22.71 -21.24
CA ALA A 435 3.86 23.27 -21.55
C ALA A 435 3.94 24.17 -22.80
N GLY A 436 3.00 25.11 -22.94
CA GLY A 436 3.03 26.10 -24.02
C GLY A 436 2.48 25.64 -25.38
N LEU A 437 1.78 24.49 -25.46
CA LEU A 437 0.99 24.14 -26.65
C LEU A 437 0.02 25.28 -27.04
N THR A 438 -0.14 25.52 -28.34
CA THR A 438 -1.03 26.57 -28.88
C THR A 438 -1.91 26.05 -30.03
N GLY A 439 -2.93 26.85 -30.40
CA GLY A 439 -3.78 26.58 -31.56
C GLY A 439 -4.47 25.22 -31.53
N LEU A 440 -4.43 24.51 -32.67
CA LEU A 440 -5.08 23.21 -32.84
C LEU A 440 -4.51 22.13 -31.90
N TRP A 441 -3.21 22.20 -31.58
CA TRP A 441 -2.56 21.24 -30.69
C TRP A 441 -3.04 21.38 -29.25
N LEU A 442 -3.20 22.61 -28.76
CA LEU A 442 -3.79 22.87 -27.45
C LEU A 442 -5.23 22.39 -27.38
N MET A 443 -6.02 22.66 -28.44
CA MET A 443 -7.42 22.22 -28.48
C MET A 443 -7.54 20.70 -28.48
N GLY A 444 -6.72 20.01 -29.30
CA GLY A 444 -6.66 18.55 -29.29
C GLY A 444 -6.23 17.98 -27.93
N TRP A 445 -5.22 18.60 -27.31
CA TRP A 445 -4.78 18.22 -25.97
C TRP A 445 -5.89 18.40 -24.93
N MET A 446 -6.60 19.53 -24.94
CA MET A 446 -7.72 19.81 -24.01
C MET A 446 -8.86 18.81 -24.18
N VAL A 447 -9.23 18.47 -25.41
CA VAL A 447 -10.28 17.48 -25.69
C VAL A 447 -9.88 16.10 -25.17
N LEU A 448 -8.63 15.67 -25.44
CA LEU A 448 -8.15 14.37 -24.97
C LEU A 448 -7.94 14.35 -23.45
N ARG A 449 -7.53 15.46 -22.84
CA ARG A 449 -7.47 15.63 -21.38
C ARG A 449 -8.85 15.52 -20.76
N ALA A 450 -9.84 16.23 -21.31
CA ALA A 450 -11.23 16.15 -20.85
C ALA A 450 -11.78 14.74 -20.98
N ALA A 451 -11.63 14.10 -22.14
CA ALA A 451 -12.11 12.73 -22.36
C ALA A 451 -11.43 11.73 -21.41
N GLY A 452 -10.11 11.84 -21.23
CA GLY A 452 -9.36 11.02 -20.28
C GLY A 452 -9.86 11.17 -18.85
N THR A 453 -9.88 12.40 -18.34
CA THR A 453 -10.21 12.69 -16.93
C THR A 453 -11.69 12.50 -16.61
N ILE A 454 -12.61 12.85 -17.52
CA ILE A 454 -14.06 12.82 -17.24
C ILE A 454 -14.67 11.45 -17.57
N LEU A 455 -14.18 10.76 -18.61
CA LEU A 455 -14.82 9.54 -19.11
C LEU A 455 -13.99 8.29 -18.84
N LEU A 456 -12.70 8.28 -19.18
CA LEU A 456 -11.90 7.05 -19.15
C LEU A 456 -11.45 6.71 -17.72
N VAL A 457 -10.88 7.68 -16.99
CA VAL A 457 -10.35 7.49 -15.64
C VAL A 457 -11.44 6.98 -14.67
N PRO A 458 -12.65 7.58 -14.59
CA PRO A 458 -13.70 7.09 -13.70
C PRO A 458 -14.09 5.63 -13.99
N VAL A 459 -14.21 5.25 -15.27
CA VAL A 459 -14.51 3.86 -15.63
C VAL A 459 -13.40 2.93 -15.15
N ILE A 460 -12.14 3.29 -15.40
CA ILE A 460 -10.98 2.47 -15.05
C ILE A 460 -10.85 2.31 -13.53
N GLU A 461 -10.91 3.41 -12.79
CA GLU A 461 -10.71 3.40 -11.35
C GLU A 461 -11.87 2.75 -10.60
N GLU A 462 -13.13 3.04 -10.95
CA GLU A 462 -14.26 2.43 -10.25
C GLU A 462 -14.38 0.92 -10.52
N LEU A 463 -14.05 0.45 -11.73
CA LEU A 463 -13.99 -0.99 -12.01
C LEU A 463 -12.92 -1.69 -11.18
N PHE A 464 -11.78 -1.06 -10.97
CA PHE A 464 -10.70 -1.63 -10.16
C PHE A 464 -10.99 -1.56 -8.66
N PHE A 465 -11.31 -0.37 -8.13
CA PHE A 465 -11.46 -0.18 -6.68
C PHE A 465 -12.82 -0.66 -6.14
N ARG A 466 -13.93 -0.32 -6.80
CA ARG A 466 -15.30 -0.50 -6.24
C ARG A 466 -15.95 -1.78 -6.70
N ASP A 467 -15.61 -2.28 -7.89
CA ASP A 467 -16.07 -3.58 -8.35
C ASP A 467 -15.09 -4.70 -7.95
N TYR A 468 -13.85 -4.66 -8.46
CA TYR A 468 -12.88 -5.74 -8.19
C TYR A 468 -12.41 -5.81 -6.73
N LEU A 469 -11.73 -4.76 -6.24
CA LEU A 469 -11.04 -4.81 -4.95
C LEU A 469 -12.03 -4.88 -3.78
N ASP A 470 -13.06 -4.04 -3.77
CA ASP A 470 -14.15 -4.10 -2.80
C ASP A 470 -14.84 -5.47 -2.81
N GLY A 471 -15.19 -5.97 -4.01
CA GLY A 471 -15.85 -7.26 -4.18
C GLY A 471 -15.04 -8.45 -3.66
N LYS A 472 -13.70 -8.37 -3.72
CA LYS A 472 -12.80 -9.39 -3.15
C LYS A 472 -12.63 -9.24 -1.63
N LEU A 473 -12.52 -8.02 -1.12
CA LEU A 473 -12.27 -7.79 0.30
C LEU A 473 -13.52 -7.97 1.15
N ARG A 474 -14.67 -7.48 0.68
CA ARG A 474 -15.92 -7.43 1.44
C ARG A 474 -16.35 -8.79 2.03
N PRO A 475 -16.31 -9.92 1.31
CA PRO A 475 -16.65 -11.22 1.88
C PRO A 475 -15.69 -11.71 2.98
N ARG A 476 -14.46 -11.18 3.02
CA ARG A 476 -13.40 -11.62 3.95
C ARG A 476 -13.32 -10.77 5.20
N VAL A 477 -13.41 -9.45 5.04
CA VAL A 477 -13.16 -8.47 6.12
C VAL A 477 -14.40 -7.66 6.49
N GLY A 478 -15.51 -7.87 5.79
CA GLY A 478 -16.75 -7.13 6.01
C GLY A 478 -16.82 -5.79 5.25
N PRO A 479 -18.01 -5.18 5.20
CA PRO A 479 -18.29 -4.03 4.35
C PRO A 479 -17.51 -2.78 4.74
N VAL A 480 -17.38 -2.48 6.04
CA VAL A 480 -16.74 -1.24 6.51
C VAL A 480 -15.23 -1.28 6.24
N LEU A 481 -14.57 -2.36 6.66
CA LEU A 481 -13.12 -2.48 6.48
C LEU A 481 -12.73 -2.58 5.01
N ALA A 482 -13.54 -3.23 4.16
CA ALA A 482 -13.31 -3.21 2.72
C ALA A 482 -13.34 -1.77 2.16
N ALA A 483 -14.34 -0.96 2.53
CA ALA A 483 -14.45 0.42 2.08
C ALA A 483 -13.28 1.30 2.56
N LEU A 484 -12.85 1.13 3.81
CA LEU A 484 -11.70 1.84 4.37
C LEU A 484 -10.41 1.49 3.64
N VAL A 485 -10.18 0.20 3.36
CA VAL A 485 -8.98 -0.26 2.64
C VAL A 485 -8.99 0.22 1.20
N THR A 486 -10.11 0.08 0.47
CA THR A 486 -10.20 0.53 -0.92
C THR A 486 -10.08 2.04 -1.04
N ALA A 487 -10.70 2.81 -0.13
CA ALA A 487 -10.58 4.26 -0.10
C ALA A 487 -9.16 4.72 0.28
N GLY A 488 -8.50 4.02 1.19
CA GLY A 488 -7.10 4.30 1.56
C GLY A 488 -6.14 4.04 0.40
N LEU A 489 -6.32 2.95 -0.34
CA LEU A 489 -5.50 2.65 -1.52
C LEU A 489 -5.77 3.62 -2.67
N PHE A 490 -7.03 4.05 -2.85
CA PHE A 490 -7.38 5.11 -3.80
C PHE A 490 -6.71 6.44 -3.41
N ALA A 491 -6.79 6.82 -2.14
CA ALA A 491 -6.18 8.03 -1.61
C ALA A 491 -4.66 8.08 -1.76
N ALA A 492 -3.98 6.94 -1.61
CA ALA A 492 -2.53 6.85 -1.75
C ALA A 492 -2.01 7.16 -3.17
N LEU A 493 -2.90 7.19 -4.17
CA LEU A 493 -2.57 7.54 -5.56
C LEU A 493 -2.81 9.02 -5.89
N HIS A 494 -3.26 9.81 -4.90
CA HIS A 494 -3.64 11.21 -5.09
C HIS A 494 -2.81 12.11 -4.18
N ASP A 495 -2.39 13.25 -4.71
CA ASP A 495 -1.67 14.28 -3.94
C ASP A 495 -2.52 14.82 -2.77
N ARG A 496 -3.84 14.91 -3.02
CA ARG A 496 -4.88 15.29 -2.05
C ARG A 496 -5.46 14.10 -1.32
N TRP A 497 -4.60 13.37 -0.60
CA TRP A 497 -4.93 12.07 -0.02
C TRP A 497 -6.13 12.11 0.94
N ILE A 498 -6.34 13.19 1.69
CA ILE A 498 -7.48 13.31 2.62
C ILE A 498 -8.80 13.42 1.83
N GLU A 499 -8.84 14.32 0.85
CA GLU A 499 -10.01 14.55 0.00
C GLU A 499 -10.31 13.32 -0.85
N ALA A 500 -9.28 12.68 -1.40
CA ALA A 500 -9.39 11.43 -2.13
C ALA A 500 -9.89 10.29 -1.23
N PHE A 501 -9.49 10.22 0.04
CA PHE A 501 -10.00 9.24 1.00
C PHE A 501 -11.49 9.45 1.26
N ALA A 502 -11.91 10.69 1.54
CA ALA A 502 -13.30 11.04 1.76
C ALA A 502 -14.16 10.77 0.51
N ALA A 503 -13.70 11.19 -0.68
CA ALA A 503 -14.34 10.88 -1.95
C ALA A 503 -14.45 9.37 -2.16
N GLY A 504 -13.40 8.63 -1.82
CA GLY A 504 -13.38 7.18 -1.98
C GLY A 504 -14.38 6.44 -1.08
N LEU A 505 -14.61 6.92 0.14
CA LEU A 505 -15.67 6.44 1.01
C LEU A 505 -17.06 6.79 0.47
N ALA A 506 -17.25 8.02 -0.03
CA ALA A 506 -18.52 8.45 -0.61
C ALA A 506 -18.88 7.64 -1.86
N LEU A 507 -17.92 7.39 -2.76
CA LEU A 507 -18.09 6.52 -3.94
C LEU A 507 -18.41 5.08 -3.54
N SER A 508 -17.75 4.56 -2.50
CA SER A 508 -18.08 3.23 -1.96
C SER A 508 -19.51 3.16 -1.43
N TRP A 509 -19.97 4.20 -0.74
CA TRP A 509 -21.37 4.30 -0.27
C TRP A 509 -22.36 4.37 -1.42
N VAL A 510 -22.10 5.20 -2.44
CA VAL A 510 -22.95 5.34 -3.64
C VAL A 510 -23.12 4.00 -4.35
N MET A 511 -22.01 3.33 -4.68
CA MET A 511 -22.03 2.02 -5.35
C MET A 511 -22.87 0.99 -4.57
N ARG A 512 -22.74 0.99 -3.24
CA ARG A 512 -23.38 -0.01 -2.38
C ARG A 512 -24.87 0.19 -2.16
N ARG A 513 -25.44 1.38 -2.39
CA ARG A 513 -26.89 1.58 -2.25
C ARG A 513 -27.69 0.68 -3.18
N ARG A 514 -27.18 0.44 -4.39
CA ARG A 514 -27.82 -0.39 -5.41
C ARG A 514 -27.01 -1.62 -5.81
N GLY A 515 -25.73 -1.69 -5.44
CA GLY A 515 -24.82 -2.73 -5.91
C GLY A 515 -24.36 -2.50 -7.36
N GLU A 516 -24.41 -1.25 -7.83
CA GLU A 516 -24.16 -0.87 -9.22
C GLU A 516 -22.88 -0.01 -9.31
N VAL A 517 -21.85 -0.50 -10.01
CA VAL A 517 -20.59 0.25 -10.20
C VAL A 517 -20.79 1.53 -11.01
N TRP A 518 -21.77 1.54 -11.91
CA TRP A 518 -22.10 2.70 -12.75
C TRP A 518 -22.57 3.91 -11.95
N ASP A 519 -23.12 3.73 -10.75
CA ASP A 519 -23.49 4.84 -9.88
C ASP A 519 -22.23 5.58 -9.39
N ALA A 520 -21.19 4.85 -9.00
CA ALA A 520 -19.89 5.44 -8.64
C ALA A 520 -19.18 6.03 -9.86
N ILE A 521 -19.21 5.36 -11.02
CA ILE A 521 -18.62 5.88 -12.27
C ILE A 521 -19.24 7.23 -12.63
N ALA A 522 -20.58 7.34 -12.58
CA ALA A 522 -21.28 8.58 -12.89
C ALA A 522 -21.00 9.69 -11.87
N ALA A 523 -20.98 9.36 -10.58
CA ALA A 523 -20.62 10.32 -9.53
C ALA A 523 -19.20 10.87 -9.71
N HIS A 524 -18.23 9.97 -9.96
CA HIS A 524 -16.84 10.35 -10.19
C HIS A 524 -16.67 11.14 -11.49
N ALA A 525 -17.28 10.70 -12.61
CA ALA A 525 -17.27 11.44 -13.86
C ALA A 525 -17.83 12.87 -13.71
N LEU A 526 -18.93 13.04 -12.95
CA LEU A 526 -19.49 14.35 -12.68
C LEU A 526 -18.56 15.21 -11.81
N ALA A 527 -17.93 14.63 -10.79
CA ALA A 527 -16.93 15.34 -9.97
C ALA A 527 -15.80 15.89 -10.85
N ASN A 528 -15.25 15.04 -11.72
CA ASN A 528 -14.18 15.41 -12.64
C ASN A 528 -14.65 16.44 -13.68
N ALA A 529 -15.89 16.34 -14.17
CA ALA A 529 -16.45 17.34 -15.08
C ALA A 529 -16.57 18.73 -14.43
N ILE A 530 -16.96 18.80 -13.15
CA ILE A 530 -17.03 20.05 -12.39
C ILE A 530 -15.64 20.65 -12.18
N VAL A 531 -14.65 19.83 -11.77
CA VAL A 531 -13.26 20.26 -11.63
C VAL A 531 -12.73 20.78 -12.96
N PHE A 532 -12.99 20.06 -14.06
CA PHE A 532 -12.56 20.47 -15.39
C PHE A 532 -13.20 21.77 -15.86
N ALA A 533 -14.51 21.92 -15.66
CA ALA A 533 -15.23 23.15 -15.98
C ALA A 533 -14.72 24.34 -15.15
N ALA A 534 -14.45 24.14 -13.86
CA ALA A 534 -13.88 25.16 -12.99
C ALA A 534 -12.47 25.58 -13.42
N ALA A 535 -11.63 24.63 -13.87
CA ALA A 535 -10.30 24.92 -14.39
C ALA A 535 -10.37 25.83 -15.63
N LEU A 536 -11.26 25.50 -16.57
CA LEU A 536 -11.49 26.32 -17.77
C LEU A 536 -12.03 27.71 -17.41
N ALA A 537 -13.01 27.80 -16.50
CA ALA A 537 -13.65 29.06 -16.13
C ALA A 537 -12.74 30.00 -15.35
N THR A 538 -11.87 29.47 -14.48
CA THR A 538 -11.00 30.26 -13.61
C THR A 538 -9.58 30.44 -14.15
N GLY A 539 -9.22 29.72 -15.22
CA GLY A 539 -7.85 29.68 -15.74
C GLY A 539 -6.88 28.87 -14.86
N ARG A 540 -7.34 28.25 -13.76
CA ARG A 540 -6.51 27.46 -12.83
C ARG A 540 -6.20 26.07 -13.40
N MET A 541 -5.39 26.03 -14.44
CA MET A 541 -5.12 24.79 -15.20
C MET A 541 -4.32 23.73 -14.42
N HIS A 542 -3.70 24.09 -13.29
CA HIS A 542 -2.98 23.15 -12.43
C HIS A 542 -3.90 22.11 -11.76
N ILE A 543 -5.23 22.33 -11.72
CA ILE A 543 -6.17 21.38 -11.08
C ILE A 543 -6.61 20.22 -11.99
N ILE A 544 -6.25 20.21 -13.29
CA ILE A 544 -6.76 19.24 -14.28
C ILE A 544 -5.74 18.33 -14.91
#